data_AF-A0A0C3J4G3-F1
#
_entry.id   AF-A0A0C3J4G3-F1
#
_cell.length_a   1.000
_cell.length_b   1.000
_cell.length_c   1.000
_cell.angle_alpha   90.00
_cell.angle_beta   90.00
_cell.angle_gamma   90.00
#
_symmetry.space_group_name_H-M   'P 1'
#
loop_
_entity.id
_entity.type
_entity.pdbx_description
1 polymer ?
#
loop_
_entity_poly.entity_id
_entity_poly.type
_entity_poly.pdbx_seq_one_letter_code
_entity_poly.pdbx_strand_id
1 'polypeptide(L)'
;MVFTTCSHVSSSGVGSGCLLNIAYNKQLPVCPSTTSPSVNKQGQSICRPPVDLCNADPNFRFDLSTSQDNNALTRIPIHSLLESTSQSIVVLDSTFSPSIPLPIRLGDINLDGFPDLMLIVADGGARTPKLLVSEPCAKGLAGCDQNGRSRRGFRLVHKDTESLEAIKDARGVAFLDLDEDGTLDILVQRTGAQGEGTVSLIQNNFYYDAFFLKAIVLNGACDGGWCSLPNGSTYLPFGMVDGLLLKWANCPRHLIMPFRCRMRS
;
A
#
# COMPACT_ATOMS: atom_id res chain seq x y z
N MET A 1 7.99 -3.02 -0.85
CA MET A 1 7.36 -4.35 -1.05
C MET A 1 6.88 -4.85 0.30
N VAL A 2 5.65 -5.37 0.37
CA VAL A 2 5.06 -5.93 1.60
C VAL A 2 4.71 -7.40 1.33
N PHE A 3 5.15 -8.30 2.21
CA PHE A 3 4.88 -9.73 2.06
C PHE A 3 4.87 -10.45 3.42
N THR A 4 4.14 -11.55 3.48
CA THR A 4 3.98 -12.36 4.68
C THR A 4 4.85 -13.61 4.58
N THR A 5 5.49 -13.98 5.70
CA THR A 5 6.16 -15.27 5.85
C THR A 5 5.64 -15.96 7.11
N CYS A 6 5.32 -17.25 7.04
CA CYS A 6 4.84 -18.02 8.18
C CYS A 6 5.74 -19.24 8.41
N SER A 7 5.91 -19.65 9.66
CA SER A 7 6.66 -20.86 9.99
C SER A 7 5.92 -22.14 9.58
N HIS A 8 4.60 -22.09 9.52
CA HIS A 8 3.76 -23.20 9.10
C HIS A 8 2.49 -22.67 8.42
N VAL A 9 2.01 -23.39 7.41
CA VAL A 9 0.72 -23.13 6.74
C VAL A 9 -0.08 -24.43 6.69
N SER A 10 -1.29 -24.42 7.23
CA SER A 10 -2.18 -25.59 7.23
C SER A 10 -2.74 -25.88 5.83
N SER A 11 -3.33 -27.06 5.66
CA SER A 11 -4.09 -27.43 4.45
C SER A 11 -5.30 -26.52 4.19
N SER A 12 -5.85 -25.88 5.23
CA SER A 12 -6.93 -24.90 5.13
C SER A 12 -6.44 -23.49 4.79
N GLY A 13 -5.14 -23.31 4.52
CA GLY A 13 -4.54 -22.04 4.12
C GLY A 13 -4.26 -21.08 5.27
N VAL A 14 -4.28 -21.57 6.52
CA VAL A 14 -4.05 -20.77 7.73
C VAL A 14 -2.58 -20.83 8.12
N GLY A 15 -1.93 -19.67 8.19
CA GLY A 15 -0.55 -19.50 8.58
C GLY A 15 -0.39 -19.22 10.07
N SER A 16 0.57 -19.89 10.72
CA SER A 16 0.98 -19.65 12.11
C SER A 16 2.45 -19.23 12.20
N GLY A 17 2.80 -18.51 13.28
CA GLY A 17 4.13 -17.92 13.46
C GLY A 17 4.48 -16.92 12.35
N CYS A 18 3.48 -16.17 11.89
CA CYS A 18 3.62 -15.27 10.74
C CYS A 18 4.30 -13.95 11.11
N LEU A 19 5.07 -13.44 10.14
CA LEU A 19 5.72 -12.15 10.14
C LEU A 19 5.23 -11.35 8.94
N LEU A 20 4.87 -10.09 9.18
CA LEU A 20 4.75 -9.07 8.15
C LEU A 20 6.15 -8.52 7.85
N ASN A 21 6.58 -8.63 6.59
CA ASN A 21 7.85 -8.08 6.14
C ASN A 21 7.60 -6.89 5.22
N ILE A 22 8.24 -5.76 5.53
CA ILE A 22 8.19 -4.54 4.74
C ILE A 22 9.61 -4.25 4.27
N ALA A 23 9.86 -4.52 2.99
CA ALA A 23 11.12 -4.23 2.34
C ALA A 23 11.07 -2.88 1.63
N TYR A 24 11.96 -1.98 2.04
CA TYR A 24 12.14 -0.66 1.44
C TYR A 24 13.13 -0.76 0.28
N ASN A 25 12.75 -0.23 -0.86
CA ASN A 25 13.63 -0.12 -2.01
C ASN A 25 14.77 0.86 -1.70
N LYS A 26 16.00 0.47 -2.04
CA LYS A 26 17.15 1.36 -2.14
C LYS A 26 17.21 1.83 -3.58
N GLN A 27 16.94 3.12 -3.82
CA GLN A 27 16.96 3.73 -5.15
C GLN A 27 17.37 5.20 -5.05
N LEU A 28 17.73 5.81 -6.18
CA LEU A 28 17.94 7.24 -6.31
C LEU A 28 16.68 7.99 -5.85
N PRO A 29 16.80 8.88 -4.85
CA PRO A 29 15.66 9.65 -4.35
C PRO A 29 15.19 10.64 -5.42
N VAL A 30 13.96 11.12 -5.30
CA VAL A 30 13.47 12.25 -6.12
C VAL A 30 14.13 13.53 -5.60
N CYS A 31 14.51 14.44 -6.51
CA CYS A 31 15.11 15.71 -6.11
C CYS A 31 14.09 16.54 -5.32
N PRO A 32 14.50 17.18 -4.20
CA PRO A 32 13.58 17.90 -3.31
C PRO A 32 12.98 19.15 -3.95
N SER A 33 13.63 19.70 -4.98
CA SER A 33 13.14 20.79 -5.80
C SER A 33 13.63 20.62 -7.24
N THR A 34 12.90 21.21 -8.19
CA THR A 34 13.28 21.29 -9.61
C THR A 34 14.57 22.07 -9.84
N THR A 35 14.98 22.92 -8.89
CA THR A 35 16.21 23.71 -8.95
C THR A 35 17.39 23.05 -8.23
N SER A 36 17.17 21.93 -7.56
CA SER A 36 18.25 21.22 -6.88
C SER A 36 19.16 20.55 -7.90
N PRO A 37 20.50 20.62 -7.73
CA PRO A 37 21.41 19.89 -8.60
C PRO A 37 21.14 18.39 -8.50
N SER A 38 20.84 17.75 -9.63
CA SER A 38 20.59 16.31 -9.72
C SER A 38 21.87 15.47 -9.77
N VAL A 39 23.02 16.13 -9.97
CA VAL A 39 24.33 15.51 -10.17
C VAL A 39 25.34 16.16 -9.22
N ASN A 40 26.24 15.36 -8.64
CA ASN A 40 27.34 15.87 -7.83
C ASN A 40 28.48 16.45 -8.69
N LYS A 41 29.51 17.01 -8.04
CA LYS A 41 30.68 17.60 -8.72
C LYS A 41 31.49 16.58 -9.54
N GLN A 42 31.28 15.29 -9.32
CA GLN A 42 31.95 14.18 -9.98
C GLN A 42 31.12 13.60 -11.13
N GLY A 43 29.97 14.20 -11.47
CA GLY A 43 29.12 13.72 -12.57
C GLY A 43 28.21 12.55 -12.20
N GLN A 44 28.09 12.19 -10.92
CA GLN A 44 27.22 11.10 -10.47
C GLN A 44 25.84 11.63 -10.05
N SER A 45 24.78 10.96 -10.50
CA SER A 45 23.41 11.28 -10.12
C SER A 45 23.20 11.06 -8.62
N ILE A 46 22.68 12.08 -7.94
CA ILE A 46 22.37 12.05 -6.50
C ILE A 46 20.86 12.03 -6.22
N CYS A 47 20.06 12.48 -7.19
CA CYS A 47 18.60 12.40 -7.16
C CYS A 47 18.03 12.43 -8.59
N ARG A 48 16.75 12.06 -8.73
CA ARG A 48 16.01 12.10 -9.99
C ARG A 48 15.18 13.39 -10.09
N PRO A 49 15.44 14.26 -11.07
CA PRO A 49 14.51 15.36 -11.38
C PRO A 49 13.20 14.79 -11.95
N PRO A 50 12.11 15.58 -11.97
CA PRO A 50 10.81 15.11 -12.47
C PRO A 50 10.82 14.54 -13.90
N VAL A 51 11.70 15.05 -14.76
CA VAL A 51 11.86 14.58 -16.14
C VAL A 51 12.49 13.18 -16.24
N ASP A 52 13.18 12.73 -15.20
CA ASP A 52 13.94 11.47 -15.18
C ASP A 52 13.29 10.43 -14.25
N LEU A 53 12.03 10.61 -13.85
CA LEU A 53 11.34 9.65 -12.97
C LEU A 53 11.22 8.25 -13.60
N CYS A 54 11.08 8.21 -14.93
CA CYS A 54 10.96 6.98 -15.72
C CYS A 54 12.31 6.34 -16.10
N ASN A 55 13.43 7.00 -15.78
CA ASN A 55 14.73 6.42 -16.03
C ASN A 55 15.02 5.33 -15.00
N ALA A 56 15.40 4.15 -15.49
CA ALA A 56 15.75 3.03 -14.64
C ALA A 56 16.95 3.41 -13.76
N ASP A 57 16.82 3.15 -12.45
CA ASP A 57 17.95 3.23 -11.54
C ASP A 57 18.68 1.87 -11.53
N PRO A 58 19.91 1.78 -12.09
CA PRO A 58 20.65 0.52 -12.11
C PRO A 58 21.03 0.02 -10.70
N ASN A 59 20.96 0.90 -9.68
CA ASN A 59 21.22 0.54 -8.30
C ASN A 59 19.95 0.17 -7.51
N PHE A 60 18.77 0.19 -8.16
CA PHE A 60 17.51 -0.22 -7.56
C PHE A 60 17.63 -1.63 -7.01
N ARG A 61 17.40 -1.79 -5.72
CA ARG A 61 17.43 -3.11 -5.07
C ARG A 61 16.61 -3.14 -3.80
N PHE A 62 16.24 -4.36 -3.41
CA PHE A 62 15.78 -4.66 -2.06
C PHE A 62 16.90 -5.35 -1.29
N ASP A 63 17.06 -4.99 -0.03
CA ASP A 63 17.97 -5.65 0.90
C ASP A 63 17.13 -6.45 1.89
N LEU A 64 16.99 -7.75 1.62
CA LEU A 64 16.17 -8.67 2.42
C LEU A 64 16.98 -9.38 3.52
N SER A 65 18.21 -8.92 3.79
CA SER A 65 19.02 -9.48 4.87
C SER A 65 18.35 -9.25 6.23
N THR A 66 18.47 -10.21 7.14
CA THR A 66 17.81 -10.18 8.46
C THR A 66 18.73 -9.71 9.57
N SER A 67 19.87 -9.08 9.22
CA SER A 67 20.80 -8.52 10.19
C SER A 67 20.17 -7.36 10.97
N GLN A 68 20.58 -7.18 12.22
CA GLN A 68 20.05 -6.11 13.08
C GLN A 68 20.37 -4.71 12.53
N ASP A 69 21.45 -4.58 11.75
CA ASP A 69 21.87 -3.31 11.15
C ASP A 69 21.11 -2.97 9.85
N ASN A 70 20.28 -3.88 9.33
CA ASN A 70 19.54 -3.63 8.10
C ASN A 70 18.29 -2.77 8.35
N ASN A 71 18.40 -1.48 8.03
CA ASN A 71 17.28 -0.53 8.09
C ASN A 71 16.35 -0.55 6.86
N ALA A 72 16.60 -1.43 5.88
CA ALA A 72 15.81 -1.57 4.67
C ALA A 72 14.79 -2.72 4.73
N LEU A 73 14.72 -3.45 5.84
CA LEU A 73 13.73 -4.48 6.09
C LEU A 73 13.14 -4.32 7.50
N THR A 74 11.83 -4.05 7.59
CA THR A 74 11.10 -4.11 8.85
C THR A 74 10.34 -5.43 8.94
N ARG A 75 10.46 -6.13 10.06
CA ARG A 75 9.81 -7.42 10.31
C ARG A 75 8.95 -7.31 11.56
N ILE A 76 7.65 -7.54 11.41
CA ILE A 76 6.65 -7.33 12.47
C ILE A 76 5.93 -8.65 12.72
N PRO A 77 5.99 -9.22 13.94
CA PRO A 77 5.19 -10.39 14.26
C PRO A 77 3.69 -10.08 14.17
N ILE A 78 2.93 -10.94 13.49
CA ILE A 78 1.49 -10.71 13.28
C ILE A 78 0.73 -10.64 14.61
N HIS A 79 1.11 -11.44 15.60
CA HIS A 79 0.49 -11.39 16.93
C HIS A 79 0.63 -10.01 17.62
N SER A 80 1.70 -9.26 17.32
CA SER A 80 1.89 -7.91 17.87
C SER A 80 0.99 -6.87 17.22
N LEU A 81 0.59 -7.11 15.97
CA LEU A 81 -0.31 -6.25 15.21
C LEU A 81 -1.78 -6.44 15.60
N LEU A 82 -2.13 -7.64 16.05
CA LEU A 82 -3.49 -8.01 16.38
C LEU A 82 -3.76 -8.09 17.90
N GLU A 83 -2.78 -7.68 18.71
CA GLU A 83 -2.88 -7.60 20.17
C GLU A 83 -3.29 -8.95 20.83
N SER A 84 -2.95 -10.07 20.19
CA SER A 84 -3.33 -11.42 20.65
C SER A 84 -2.29 -12.48 20.27
N THR A 85 -1.90 -13.30 21.25
CA THR A 85 -0.82 -14.29 21.14
C THR A 85 -1.20 -15.54 20.35
N SER A 86 -2.49 -15.80 20.13
CA SER A 86 -3.00 -17.04 19.53
C SER A 86 -3.45 -16.90 18.08
N GLN A 87 -3.26 -15.72 17.48
CA GLN A 87 -3.90 -15.41 16.20
C GLN A 87 -3.05 -15.82 14.99
N SER A 88 -3.69 -16.64 14.16
CA SER A 88 -3.23 -17.05 12.85
C SER A 88 -3.88 -16.18 11.78
N ILE A 89 -3.32 -16.15 10.58
CA ILE A 89 -3.90 -15.40 9.46
C ILE A 89 -4.08 -16.31 8.25
N VAL A 90 -5.10 -16.04 7.46
CA VAL A 90 -5.31 -16.74 6.19
C VAL A 90 -4.28 -16.20 5.18
N VAL A 91 -3.44 -17.09 4.66
CA VAL A 91 -2.38 -16.74 3.69
C VAL A 91 -2.52 -17.47 2.36
N LEU A 92 -3.41 -18.46 2.28
CA LEU A 92 -3.81 -19.11 1.04
C LEU A 92 -5.34 -19.22 0.98
N ASP A 93 -5.91 -19.00 -0.20
CA ASP A 93 -7.27 -19.42 -0.50
C ASP A 93 -7.26 -20.87 -1.01
N SER A 94 -7.70 -21.79 -0.15
CA SER A 94 -7.78 -23.22 -0.41
C SER A 94 -9.01 -23.64 -1.21
N THR A 95 -9.87 -22.71 -1.63
CA THR A 95 -11.02 -23.01 -2.51
C THR A 95 -10.60 -23.25 -3.97
N PHE A 96 -9.37 -22.88 -4.32
CA PHE A 96 -8.74 -23.14 -5.61
C PHE A 96 -7.78 -24.34 -5.55
N SER A 97 -7.59 -24.99 -6.69
CA SER A 97 -6.64 -26.09 -6.87
C SER A 97 -5.71 -25.80 -8.06
N PRO A 98 -4.42 -25.48 -7.83
CA PRO A 98 -3.77 -25.34 -6.52
C PRO A 98 -4.27 -24.13 -5.72
N SER A 99 -4.05 -24.14 -4.40
CA SER A 99 -4.41 -23.01 -3.54
C SER A 99 -3.69 -21.74 -3.95
N ILE A 100 -4.38 -20.61 -3.92
CA ILE A 100 -3.86 -19.33 -4.40
C ILE A 100 -3.34 -18.51 -3.21
N PRO A 101 -2.16 -17.86 -3.30
CA PRO A 101 -1.70 -16.94 -2.28
C PRO A 101 -2.68 -15.81 -1.99
N LEU A 102 -2.95 -15.58 -0.71
CA LEU A 102 -3.77 -14.47 -0.24
C LEU A 102 -2.85 -13.44 0.43
N PRO A 103 -2.38 -12.41 -0.31
CA PRO A 103 -1.53 -11.38 0.24
C PRO A 103 -2.32 -10.45 1.16
N ILE A 104 -1.61 -9.81 2.10
CA ILE A 104 -2.14 -8.66 2.83
C ILE A 104 -2.45 -7.55 1.83
N ARG A 105 -3.65 -6.95 1.93
CA ARG A 105 -4.07 -5.87 1.04
C ARG A 105 -3.57 -4.55 1.57
N LEU A 106 -3.15 -3.69 0.65
CA LEU A 106 -2.68 -2.34 0.93
C LEU A 106 -3.69 -1.35 0.35
N GLY A 107 -4.03 -0.33 1.12
CA GLY A 107 -4.94 0.75 0.72
C GLY A 107 -4.82 1.92 1.71
N ASP A 108 -5.11 3.13 1.28
CA ASP A 108 -5.05 4.34 2.13
C ASP A 108 -6.50 4.75 2.47
N ILE A 109 -7.05 4.16 3.53
CA ILE A 109 -8.50 4.21 3.84
C ILE A 109 -8.91 5.54 4.48
N ASN A 110 -7.95 6.23 5.11
CA ASN A 110 -8.13 7.49 5.81
C ASN A 110 -7.55 8.70 5.05
N LEU A 111 -7.02 8.46 3.85
CA LEU A 111 -6.50 9.47 2.94
C LEU A 111 -5.42 10.36 3.58
N ASP A 112 -4.47 9.77 4.31
CA ASP A 112 -3.33 10.47 4.93
C ASP A 112 -2.01 10.41 4.10
N GLY A 113 -1.98 9.57 3.06
CA GLY A 113 -0.86 9.43 2.11
C GLY A 113 0.00 8.22 2.38
N PHE A 114 -0.48 7.34 3.25
CA PHE A 114 0.27 6.26 3.82
C PHE A 114 -0.57 4.97 3.75
N PRO A 115 -0.07 3.90 3.11
CA PRO A 115 -0.86 2.68 2.98
C PRO A 115 -1.12 2.00 4.33
N ASP A 116 -2.38 1.71 4.58
CA ASP A 116 -2.95 0.84 5.62
C ASP A 116 -2.98 -0.62 5.15
N LEU A 117 -3.30 -1.53 6.08
CA LEU A 117 -3.30 -2.97 5.86
C LEU A 117 -4.68 -3.57 6.10
N MET A 118 -5.07 -4.52 5.25
CA MET A 118 -6.21 -5.40 5.50
C MET A 118 -5.79 -6.87 5.36
N LEU A 119 -6.19 -7.68 6.34
CA LEU A 119 -5.91 -9.11 6.37
C LEU A 119 -7.09 -9.89 6.95
N ILE A 120 -7.04 -11.22 6.87
CA ILE A 120 -8.06 -12.09 7.45
C ILE A 120 -7.44 -12.88 8.60
N VAL A 121 -7.96 -12.69 9.81
CA VAL A 121 -7.58 -13.44 11.00
C VAL A 121 -8.35 -14.74 11.05
N ALA A 122 -7.66 -15.83 11.36
CA ALA A 122 -8.23 -17.14 11.59
C ALA A 122 -8.17 -17.46 13.10
N ASP A 123 -9.33 -17.62 13.72
CA ASP A 123 -9.47 -17.95 15.14
C ASP A 123 -10.66 -18.90 15.36
N GLY A 124 -10.43 -20.05 16.00
CA GLY A 124 -11.50 -21.01 16.29
C GLY A 124 -12.32 -21.48 15.08
N GLY A 125 -11.75 -21.44 13.86
CA GLY A 125 -12.45 -21.73 12.61
C GLY A 125 -13.14 -20.53 11.96
N ALA A 126 -13.34 -19.44 12.70
CA ALA A 126 -13.80 -18.17 12.15
C ALA A 126 -12.69 -17.48 11.36
N ARG A 127 -13.07 -16.85 10.25
CA ARG A 127 -12.22 -16.05 9.36
C ARG A 127 -12.75 -14.64 9.29
N THR A 128 -12.12 -13.72 10.00
CA THR A 128 -12.59 -12.34 10.19
C THR A 128 -11.64 -11.33 9.56
N PRO A 129 -12.09 -10.48 8.64
CA PRO A 129 -11.33 -9.35 8.13
C PRO A 129 -10.92 -8.39 9.26
N LYS A 130 -9.68 -7.91 9.24
CA LYS A 130 -9.17 -6.89 10.16
C LYS A 130 -8.44 -5.81 9.40
N LEU A 131 -8.75 -4.57 9.75
CA LEU A 131 -8.13 -3.35 9.23
C LEU A 131 -7.08 -2.86 10.22
N LEU A 132 -5.89 -2.53 9.74
CA LEU A 132 -4.86 -1.87 10.52
C LEU A 132 -4.45 -0.58 9.84
N VAL A 133 -4.61 0.54 10.54
CA VAL A 133 -4.21 1.85 10.04
C VAL A 133 -2.74 2.10 10.31
N SER A 134 -2.08 2.75 9.37
CA SER A 134 -0.68 3.07 9.49
C SER A 134 -0.48 4.42 10.14
N GLU A 135 0.46 4.50 11.08
CA GLU A 135 0.66 5.70 11.88
C GLU A 135 2.14 6.07 11.99
N PRO A 136 2.45 7.36 12.23
CA PRO A 136 3.77 7.78 12.67
C PRO A 136 4.21 6.95 13.86
N CYS A 137 5.49 6.56 13.86
CA CYS A 137 5.95 5.67 14.90
C CYS A 137 5.85 6.30 16.29
N ALA A 138 5.28 5.52 17.21
CA ALA A 138 5.10 5.87 18.60
C ALA A 138 5.49 4.69 19.49
N LYS A 139 5.86 4.98 20.73
CA LYS A 139 6.21 3.94 21.71
C LYS A 139 4.98 3.05 21.96
N GLY A 140 5.18 1.74 21.85
CA GLY A 140 4.12 0.75 22.06
C GLY A 140 3.29 0.44 20.82
N LEU A 141 3.53 1.11 19.68
CA LEU A 141 2.88 0.81 18.42
C LEU A 141 3.58 -0.35 17.69
N ALA A 142 2.81 -1.32 17.20
CA ALA A 142 3.36 -2.46 16.49
C ALA A 142 4.11 -2.02 15.22
N GLY A 143 5.34 -2.51 15.04
CA GLY A 143 6.24 -2.11 13.95
C GLY A 143 7.22 -0.99 14.28
N CYS A 144 7.08 -0.38 15.46
CA CYS A 144 8.05 0.57 15.99
C CYS A 144 8.99 -0.10 16.99
N ASP A 145 10.22 0.41 17.12
CA ASP A 145 11.14 -0.04 18.15
C ASP A 145 10.71 0.45 19.56
N GLN A 146 11.42 0.01 20.59
CA GLN A 146 11.12 0.35 21.98
C GLN A 146 11.20 1.86 22.29
N ASN A 147 11.93 2.62 21.47
CA ASN A 147 12.07 4.07 21.57
C ASN A 147 11.05 4.81 20.69
N GLY A 148 10.12 4.09 20.05
CA GLY A 148 9.18 4.66 19.08
C GLY A 148 9.87 5.13 17.79
N ARG A 149 11.04 4.56 17.46
CA ARG A 149 11.76 4.85 16.22
C ARG A 149 11.56 3.68 15.26
N SER A 150 11.16 4.00 14.05
CA SER A 150 11.13 3.16 12.85
C SER A 150 10.52 4.08 11.78
N ARG A 151 10.24 3.56 10.59
CA ARG A 151 9.57 4.35 9.57
C ARG A 151 8.12 4.62 9.98
N ARG A 152 7.35 3.57 10.24
CA ARG A 152 5.91 3.61 10.54
C ARG A 152 5.51 2.42 11.41
N GLY A 153 4.43 2.57 12.18
CA GLY A 153 3.77 1.47 12.88
C GLY A 153 2.34 1.27 12.38
N PHE A 154 1.66 0.28 12.94
CA PHE A 154 0.28 -0.04 12.57
C PHE A 154 -0.57 -0.29 13.81
N ARG A 155 -1.79 0.24 13.79
CA ARG A 155 -2.77 0.12 14.86
C ARG A 155 -4.00 -0.64 14.37
N LEU A 156 -4.44 -1.63 15.12
CA LEU A 156 -5.68 -2.34 14.84
C LEU A 156 -6.87 -1.39 15.01
N VAL A 157 -7.76 -1.37 14.03
CA VAL A 157 -8.98 -0.54 14.09
C VAL A 157 -10.08 -1.30 14.82
N HIS A 158 -10.60 -0.71 15.89
CA HIS A 158 -11.70 -1.26 16.69
C HIS A 158 -13.01 -0.48 16.56
N LYS A 159 -12.91 0.79 16.18
CA LYS A 159 -14.05 1.68 16.11
C LYS A 159 -14.70 1.56 14.73
N ASP A 160 -16.03 1.50 14.69
CA ASP A 160 -16.82 1.48 13.46
C ASP A 160 -16.48 0.28 12.55
N THR A 161 -16.07 -0.86 13.14
CA THR A 161 -15.72 -2.10 12.44
C THR A 161 -16.72 -3.24 12.66
N GLU A 162 -17.88 -2.97 13.27
CA GLU A 162 -18.88 -3.99 13.65
C GLU A 162 -19.30 -4.86 12.45
N SER A 163 -19.48 -4.25 11.28
CA SER A 163 -19.82 -4.94 10.03
C SER A 163 -18.71 -5.87 9.55
N LEU A 164 -17.44 -5.49 9.71
CA LEU A 164 -16.28 -6.35 9.40
C LEU A 164 -16.19 -7.49 10.42
N GLU A 165 -16.38 -7.19 11.70
CA GLU A 165 -16.32 -8.15 12.80
C GLU A 165 -17.42 -9.21 12.72
N ALA A 166 -18.59 -8.88 12.16
CA ALA A 166 -19.68 -9.82 11.94
C ALA A 166 -19.35 -10.91 10.89
N ILE A 167 -18.39 -10.64 10.00
CA ILE A 167 -17.98 -11.61 8.98
C ILE A 167 -17.01 -12.63 9.60
N LYS A 168 -17.44 -13.90 9.62
CA LYS A 168 -16.71 -15.04 10.17
C LYS A 168 -16.34 -16.08 9.11
N ASP A 169 -16.69 -15.86 7.86
CA ASP A 169 -16.47 -16.80 6.75
C ASP A 169 -15.71 -16.17 5.56
N ALA A 170 -14.89 -15.14 5.83
CA ALA A 170 -14.10 -14.48 4.82
C ALA A 170 -13.03 -15.42 4.23
N ARG A 171 -12.87 -15.40 2.90
CA ARG A 171 -11.80 -16.10 2.17
C ARG A 171 -10.89 -15.16 1.39
N GLY A 172 -11.36 -13.95 1.10
CA GLY A 172 -10.59 -12.92 0.42
C GLY A 172 -11.10 -11.54 0.76
N VAL A 173 -10.23 -10.55 0.66
CA VAL A 173 -10.56 -9.13 0.86
C VAL A 173 -9.88 -8.31 -0.23
N ALA A 174 -10.46 -7.17 -0.59
CA ALA A 174 -9.89 -6.18 -1.49
C ALA A 174 -10.42 -4.79 -1.15
N PHE A 175 -9.63 -3.76 -1.46
CA PHE A 175 -10.10 -2.38 -1.47
C PHE A 175 -10.63 -2.03 -2.86
N LEU A 176 -11.70 -1.25 -2.91
CA LEU A 176 -12.33 -0.77 -4.13
C LEU A 176 -13.03 0.56 -3.83
N ASP A 177 -12.89 1.57 -4.68
CA ASP A 177 -13.73 2.78 -4.63
C ASP A 177 -14.98 2.49 -5.49
N LEU A 178 -16.09 2.10 -4.85
CA LEU A 178 -17.26 1.58 -5.57
C LEU A 178 -18.16 2.70 -6.11
N ASP A 179 -18.28 3.81 -5.37
CA ASP A 179 -19.09 4.97 -5.73
C ASP A 179 -18.29 6.13 -6.34
N GLU A 180 -16.99 5.91 -6.60
CA GLU A 180 -16.06 6.86 -7.22
C GLU A 180 -15.93 8.18 -6.44
N ASP A 181 -16.08 8.13 -5.12
CA ASP A 181 -16.00 9.30 -4.23
C ASP A 181 -14.58 9.61 -3.73
N GLY A 182 -13.62 8.73 -4.05
CA GLY A 182 -12.21 8.85 -3.69
C GLY A 182 -11.86 8.17 -2.36
N THR A 183 -12.82 7.59 -1.65
CA THR A 183 -12.59 6.73 -0.48
C THR A 183 -12.50 5.26 -0.89
N LEU A 184 -11.77 4.45 -0.12
CA LEU A 184 -11.66 3.02 -0.38
C LEU A 184 -12.70 2.24 0.43
N ASP A 185 -13.70 1.69 -0.26
CA ASP A 185 -14.59 0.65 0.27
C ASP A 185 -13.90 -0.70 0.35
N ILE A 186 -14.56 -1.64 1.03
CA ILE A 186 -14.04 -2.98 1.26
C ILE A 186 -14.95 -4.02 0.60
N LEU A 187 -14.38 -4.79 -0.31
CA LEU A 187 -14.99 -5.99 -0.87
C LEU A 187 -14.48 -7.21 -0.10
N VAL A 188 -15.40 -7.99 0.46
CA VAL A 188 -15.11 -9.25 1.15
C VAL A 188 -15.66 -10.41 0.34
N GLN A 189 -14.77 -11.31 -0.07
CA GLN A 189 -15.15 -12.61 -0.63
C GLN A 189 -15.37 -13.58 0.51
N ARG A 190 -16.49 -14.30 0.48
CA ARG A 190 -16.96 -15.19 1.54
C ARG A 190 -17.10 -16.62 1.02
N THR A 191 -17.11 -17.58 1.94
CA THR A 191 -17.44 -18.97 1.60
C THR A 191 -18.95 -19.19 1.48
N GLY A 192 -19.76 -18.32 2.09
CA GLY A 192 -21.22 -18.45 2.15
C GLY A 192 -21.72 -19.30 3.32
N ALA A 193 -20.81 -19.73 4.21
CA ALA A 193 -21.15 -20.53 5.39
C ALA A 193 -22.07 -19.79 6.38
N GLN A 194 -22.10 -18.45 6.34
CA GLN A 194 -23.01 -17.63 7.15
C GLN A 194 -24.39 -17.41 6.51
N GLY A 195 -24.64 -17.89 5.29
CA GLY A 195 -25.94 -17.73 4.61
C GLY A 195 -26.19 -16.35 3.96
N GLU A 196 -25.24 -15.42 4.07
CA GLU A 196 -25.33 -14.04 3.53
C GLU A 196 -24.75 -13.89 2.10
N GLY A 197 -24.62 -14.99 1.38
CA GLY A 197 -24.02 -15.02 0.03
C GLY A 197 -22.49 -15.12 0.03
N THR A 198 -21.88 -14.99 -1.14
CA THR A 198 -20.44 -15.24 -1.38
C THR A 198 -19.61 -13.96 -1.50
N VAL A 199 -20.26 -12.79 -1.48
CA VAL A 199 -19.63 -11.48 -1.58
C VAL A 199 -20.36 -10.51 -0.65
N SER A 200 -19.60 -9.69 0.06
CA SER A 200 -20.14 -8.55 0.82
C SER A 200 -19.35 -7.30 0.47
N LEU A 201 -20.05 -6.17 0.38
CA LEU A 201 -19.49 -4.85 0.17
C LEU A 201 -19.73 -4.06 1.44
N ILE A 202 -18.67 -3.48 1.98
CA ILE A 202 -18.70 -2.64 3.17
C ILE A 202 -18.26 -1.26 2.72
N GLN A 203 -19.23 -0.35 2.68
CA GLN A 203 -18.96 1.04 2.35
C GLN A 203 -18.15 1.68 3.46
N ASN A 204 -17.07 2.35 3.08
CA ASN A 204 -16.25 3.12 3.99
C ASN A 204 -16.82 4.53 4.13
N ASN A 205 -17.40 4.86 5.28
CA ASN A 205 -17.97 6.19 5.53
C ASN A 205 -17.01 7.12 6.32
N PHE A 206 -15.71 6.83 6.34
CA PHE A 206 -14.70 7.75 6.88
C PHE A 206 -14.52 8.95 5.93
N TYR A 207 -15.37 9.96 6.08
CA TYR A 207 -15.29 11.19 5.29
C TYR A 207 -13.97 11.95 5.57
N TYR A 208 -13.11 11.97 4.55
CA TYR A 208 -12.01 12.91 4.42
C TYR A 208 -12.20 13.66 3.11
N ASP A 209 -12.15 14.99 3.13
CA ASP A 209 -12.22 15.84 1.93
C ASP A 209 -10.99 15.62 1.04
N ALA A 210 -10.99 14.53 0.26
CA ALA A 210 -9.94 14.23 -0.70
C ALA A 210 -10.46 14.48 -2.11
N PHE A 211 -9.91 15.50 -2.76
CA PHE A 211 -10.07 15.67 -4.19
C PHE A 211 -9.09 14.72 -4.89
N PHE A 212 -9.59 13.66 -5.53
CA PHE A 212 -8.77 12.81 -6.37
C PHE A 212 -8.60 13.44 -7.77
N LEU A 213 -7.37 13.78 -8.13
CA LEU A 213 -7.04 14.16 -9.50
C LEU A 213 -6.55 12.93 -10.27
N LYS A 214 -7.42 12.34 -11.10
CA LYS A 214 -7.04 11.29 -12.04
C LYS A 214 -6.27 11.89 -13.22
N ALA A 215 -4.97 12.11 -13.04
CA ALA A 215 -4.09 12.50 -14.15
C ALA A 215 -3.74 11.25 -14.97
N ILE A 216 -4.41 11.06 -16.11
CA ILE A 216 -3.97 10.11 -17.12
C ILE A 216 -2.81 10.78 -17.87
N VAL A 217 -1.59 10.42 -17.49
CA VAL A 217 -0.38 10.89 -18.19
C VAL A 217 -0.11 9.94 -19.34
N LEU A 218 0.05 10.49 -20.54
CA LEU A 218 0.68 9.76 -21.63
C LEU A 218 2.11 9.50 -21.17
N ASN A 219 2.52 8.23 -21.06
CA ASN A 219 3.91 7.87 -20.84
C ASN A 219 4.70 8.48 -21.99
N GLY A 220 5.40 9.59 -21.71
CA GLY A 220 6.30 10.26 -22.65
C GLY A 220 7.55 9.43 -22.96
N ALA A 221 7.41 8.10 -23.07
CA ALA A 221 8.47 7.15 -23.35
C ALA A 221 9.19 7.47 -24.66
N CYS A 222 8.55 8.21 -25.56
CA CYS A 222 9.09 8.60 -26.85
C CYS A 222 8.74 10.05 -27.18
N ASP A 223 9.77 10.82 -27.56
CA ASP A 223 9.63 12.20 -28.02
C ASP A 223 8.69 12.25 -29.23
N GLY A 224 7.65 13.08 -29.16
CA GLY A 224 6.69 13.25 -30.25
C GLY A 224 5.58 12.18 -30.35
N GLY A 225 5.43 11.31 -29.35
CA GLY A 225 4.26 10.42 -29.20
C GLY A 225 4.32 9.10 -29.95
N TRP A 226 5.42 8.77 -30.64
CA TRP A 226 5.60 7.51 -31.37
C TRP A 226 6.87 6.79 -30.93
N CYS A 227 6.77 5.51 -30.63
CA CYS A 227 7.91 4.66 -30.29
C CYS A 227 8.33 3.78 -31.46
N SER A 228 9.64 3.73 -31.73
CA SER A 228 10.22 2.98 -32.84
C SER A 228 10.87 1.69 -32.35
N LEU A 229 10.52 0.57 -32.98
CA LEU A 229 11.17 -0.72 -32.78
C LEU A 229 12.41 -0.84 -33.68
N PRO A 230 13.40 -1.70 -33.34
CA PRO A 230 14.60 -1.93 -34.16
C PRO A 230 14.32 -2.38 -35.60
N ASN A 231 13.12 -2.92 -35.85
CA ASN A 231 12.65 -3.35 -37.18
C ASN A 231 11.99 -2.20 -37.99
N GLY A 232 11.99 -0.96 -37.50
CA GLY A 232 11.42 0.20 -38.17
C GLY A 232 9.91 0.38 -38.00
N SER A 233 9.22 -0.53 -37.30
CA SER A 233 7.79 -0.36 -36.99
C SER A 233 7.61 0.63 -35.83
N THR A 234 6.56 1.45 -35.94
CA THR A 234 6.21 2.44 -34.92
C THR A 234 4.95 2.03 -34.17
N TYR A 235 4.91 2.21 -32.86
CA TYR A 235 3.72 2.04 -32.05
C TYR A 235 3.45 3.29 -31.21
N LEU A 236 2.17 3.57 -30.94
CA LEU A 236 1.80 4.57 -29.95
C LEU A 236 2.06 3.98 -28.57
N PRO A 237 2.74 4.66 -27.64
CA PRO A 237 3.08 4.12 -26.33
C PRO A 237 1.88 3.94 -25.39
N PHE A 238 0.64 3.90 -25.91
CA PHE A 238 -0.55 3.74 -25.09
C PHE A 238 -0.57 2.37 -24.39
N GLY A 239 -0.97 2.36 -23.13
CA GLY A 239 -1.50 1.13 -22.51
C GLY A 239 -0.66 0.49 -21.43
N MET A 240 0.26 1.20 -20.77
CA MET A 240 0.61 0.86 -19.39
C MET A 240 0.01 1.90 -18.46
N VAL A 241 -1.01 1.48 -17.72
CA VAL A 241 -1.60 2.25 -16.61
C VAL A 241 -0.60 2.20 -15.46
N ASP A 242 0.44 3.02 -15.51
CA ASP A 242 1.13 3.42 -14.29
C ASP A 242 0.33 4.58 -13.71
N GLY A 243 -0.62 4.24 -12.83
CA GLY A 243 -1.30 5.22 -12.00
C GLY A 243 -0.28 5.87 -11.07
N LEU A 244 0.23 7.04 -11.47
CA LEU A 244 0.99 7.89 -10.56
C LEU A 244 0.01 8.53 -9.58
N LEU A 245 -0.06 7.98 -8.37
CA LEU A 245 -0.70 8.62 -7.23
C LEU A 245 0.12 9.85 -6.82
N LEU A 246 -0.28 11.03 -7.31
CA LEU A 246 0.19 12.31 -6.77
C LEU A 246 -0.83 12.81 -5.75
N LYS A 247 -0.48 12.71 -4.47
CA LYS A 247 -1.27 13.23 -3.37
C LYS A 247 -0.77 14.60 -2.95
N TRP A 248 -1.65 15.59 -2.95
CA TRP A 248 -1.45 16.86 -2.26
C TRP A 248 -2.19 16.81 -0.93
N ALA A 249 -1.47 16.57 0.16
CA ALA A 249 -1.99 16.81 1.51
C ALA A 249 -1.77 18.27 1.87
N ASN A 250 -2.80 18.93 2.39
CA ASN A 250 -2.76 20.32 2.87
C ASN A 250 -1.61 20.50 3.89
N CYS A 251 -0.60 21.31 3.52
CA CYS A 251 0.43 21.75 4.44
C CYS A 251 -0.15 22.84 5.37
N PRO A 252 0.02 22.78 6.71
CA PRO A 252 -0.49 23.81 7.59
C PRO A 252 0.23 25.14 7.31
N ARG A 253 -0.60 26.18 7.22
CA ARG A 253 -0.27 27.57 6.88
C ARG A 253 0.94 28.10 7.65
N HIS A 254 1.95 28.62 6.94
CA HIS A 254 2.56 29.93 7.25
C HIS A 254 3.37 30.47 6.03
N LEU A 255 2.88 31.62 5.53
CA LEU A 255 3.55 32.70 4.77
C LEU A 255 3.87 32.60 3.25
N ILE A 256 3.09 33.44 2.51
CA ILE A 256 3.46 34.47 1.50
C ILE A 256 3.90 34.05 0.08
N MET A 257 2.98 34.11 -0.89
CA MET A 257 2.96 35.12 -1.98
C MET A 257 1.69 35.01 -2.85
N PRO A 258 1.28 36.10 -3.56
CA PRO A 258 -0.08 36.25 -4.08
C PRO A 258 -0.18 35.89 -5.57
N PHE A 259 -1.16 35.06 -5.94
CA PHE A 259 -1.71 35.06 -7.29
C PHE A 259 -3.19 35.39 -7.24
N ARG A 260 -3.53 36.49 -7.89
CA ARG A 260 -4.86 37.11 -7.95
C ARG A 260 -5.62 36.45 -9.10
N CYS A 261 -6.52 35.51 -8.81
CA CYS A 261 -7.47 35.00 -9.81
C CYS A 261 -8.54 36.05 -10.09
N ARG A 262 -8.57 36.54 -11.33
CA ARG A 262 -9.60 37.46 -11.84
C ARG A 262 -10.67 36.60 -12.53
N MET A 263 -11.86 36.50 -11.94
CA MET A 263 -13.05 36.01 -12.64
C MET A 263 -13.40 36.99 -13.76
N ARG A 264 -13.61 36.49 -14.97
CA ARG A 264 -14.42 37.18 -15.98
C ARG A 264 -15.83 36.60 -15.91
N SER A 265 -16.79 37.52 -15.86
CA SER A 265 -18.24 37.36 -15.94
C SER A 265 -18.69 36.53 -17.13
#